data_AF-A0A3D0NZF4-F1
#
_entry.id   AF-A0A3D0NZF4-F1
#
_cell.length_a   1.000
_cell.length_b   1.000
_cell.length_c   1.000
_cell.angle_alpha   90.00
_cell.angle_beta   90.00
_cell.angle_gamma   90.00
#
_symmetry.space_group_name_H-M   'P 1'
#
loop_
_entity.id
_entity.type
_entity.pdbx_description
1 polymer ?
#
loop_
_entity_poly.entity_id
_entity_poly.type
_entity_poly.pdbx_seq_one_letter_code
_entity_poly.pdbx_strand_id
1 'polypeptide(L)' 'MNLHELSPAEGAKKASKRIGRGHGSGWGKTAGKG' A
#
# COMPACT_ATOMS: atom_id res chain seq x y z
N MET A 1 16.65 23.54 4.52
CA MET A 1 15.99 22.23 4.46
C MET A 1 15.24 22.05 5.77
N ASN A 2 13.91 22.12 5.71
CA ASN A 2 13.05 21.94 6.86
C ASN A 2 12.45 20.53 6.87
N LEU A 3 12.07 20.02 8.04
CA LEU A 3 11.56 18.65 8.17
C LEU A 3 10.29 18.38 7.33
N HIS A 4 9.47 19.39 7.08
CA HIS A 4 8.23 19.27 6.31
C HIS A 4 8.42 19.26 4.78
N GLU A 5 9.63 19.58 4.32
CA GLU A 5 9.98 19.56 2.89
C GLU A 5 10.56 18.20 2.45
N LEU A 6 10.88 17.33 3.42
CA LEU A 6 11.52 16.05 3.17
C LEU A 6 10.55 15.09 2.47
N SER A 7 10.85 14.79 1.22
CA SER A 7 10.12 13.82 0.40
C SER A 7 11.07 12.68 0.01
N PRO A 8 10.62 11.41 0.00
CA PRO A 8 11.42 10.33 -0.54
C PRO A 8 11.59 10.50 -2.06
N ALA A 9 12.63 9.88 -2.63
CA ALA A 9 12.75 9.76 -4.07
C ALA A 9 11.54 9.04 -4.67
N GLU A 10 11.19 9.37 -5.90
CA GLU A 10 10.06 8.74 -6.60
C GLU A 10 10.24 7.21 -6.65
N GLY A 11 9.19 6.47 -6.29
CA GLY A 11 9.21 5.01 -6.24
C GLY A 11 9.95 4.39 -5.04
N ALA A 12 10.63 5.17 -4.21
CA ALA A 12 11.38 4.63 -3.05
C ALA A 12 10.46 4.03 -1.97
N LYS A 13 9.20 4.47 -1.87
CA LYS A 13 8.20 3.91 -0.95
C LYS A 13 7.07 3.25 -1.72
N LYS A 14 6.86 1.95 -1.50
CA LYS A 14 5.75 1.17 -2.06
C LYS A 14 4.74 0.87 -0.96
N ALA A 15 3.44 1.01 -1.27
CA ALA A 15 2.38 0.62 -0.35
C ALA A 15 2.30 -0.91 -0.23
N SER A 16 2.15 -1.41 1.00
CA SER A 16 1.97 -2.84 1.25
C SER A 16 0.57 -3.29 0.81
N LYS A 17 0.47 -4.52 0.28
CA LYS A 17 -0.82 -5.13 -0.05
C LYS A 17 -1.62 -5.35 1.23
N ARG A 18 -2.83 -4.80 1.29
CA ARG A 18 -3.71 -4.94 2.45
C ARG A 18 -4.77 -6.03 2.20
N ILE A 19 -4.41 -7.25 2.60
CA ILE A 19 -5.19 -8.47 2.34
C ILE A 19 -6.41 -8.56 3.28
N GLY A 20 -7.52 -9.12 2.79
CA GLY A 20 -8.70 -9.42 3.61
C GLY A 20 -9.41 -8.16 4.13
N ARG A 21 -9.50 -7.09 3.33
CA ARG A 21 -10.17 -5.82 3.68
C ARG A 21 -11.30 -5.49 2.71
N GLY A 22 -12.17 -6.47 2.49
CA GLY A 22 -13.36 -6.34 1.64
C GLY A 22 -13.07 -6.46 0.15
N HIS A 23 -14.14 -6.60 -0.65
CA HIS A 23 -14.04 -6.83 -2.09
C HIS A 23 -13.34 -5.69 -2.84
N GLY A 24 -13.59 -4.44 -2.45
CA GLY A 24 -12.97 -3.26 -3.06
C GLY A 24 -11.44 -3.20 -2.92
N SER A 25 -10.84 -3.99 -2.01
CA SER A 25 -9.38 -4.08 -1.93
C SER A 25 -8.76 -4.97 -3.00
N GLY A 26 -9.55 -5.73 -3.77
CA GLY A 26 -9.08 -6.74 -4.73
C GLY A 26 -8.51 -8.01 -4.08
N TRP A 27 -8.25 -7.99 -2.78
CA TRP A 27 -7.68 -9.10 -1.99
C TRP A 27 -8.61 -9.53 -0.85
N GLY A 28 -9.90 -9.21 -0.95
CA GLY A 28 -10.88 -9.41 0.12
C GLY A 28 -11.28 -10.86 0.34
N LYS A 29 -11.85 -11.49 -0.70
CA LYS A 29 -12.57 -12.76 -0.58
C LYS A 29 -11.64 -13.92 -0.25
N THR A 30 -10.70 -14.20 -1.15
CA THR A 30 -9.82 -15.37 -1.06
C THR A 30 -8.49 -15.04 -0.42
N ALA A 31 -8.25 -13.77 -0.07
CA ALA A 31 -6.96 -13.31 0.45
C ALA A 31 -5.75 -13.68 -0.45
N GLY A 32 -5.98 -13.93 -1.75
CA GLY A 32 -4.96 -14.40 -2.69
C GLY A 32 -4.64 -15.90 -2.60
N LYS A 33 -5.49 -16.70 -1.95
CA LYS A 33 -5.25 -18.13 -1.69
C LYS A 33 -6.13 -19.09 -2.51
N GLY A 34 -7.00 -18.57 -3.37
CA GLY A 34 -8.03 -19.37 -4.05
C GLY A 34 -9.33 -19.43 -3.27
#